data_AF-A0A7X9CQC0-F1
#
_entry.id   AF-A0A7X9CQC0-F1
#
_cell.length_a   1.000
_cell.length_b   1.000
_cell.length_c   1.000
_cell.angle_alpha   90.00
_cell.angle_beta   90.00
_cell.angle_gamma   90.00
#
_symmetry.space_group_name_H-M   'P 1'
#
loop_
_entity.id
_entity.type
_entity.pdbx_description
1 polymer ?
#
loop_
_entity_poly.entity_id
_entity_poly.type
_entity_poly.pdbx_seq_one_letter_code
_entity_poly.pdbx_strand_id
1 'polypeptide(L)'
;MTGRYYTILPAEVRLDKRLLPFERILFSDILTLANKNGYCFASNAYFAKTYGVSTVSISTWISNLVKYGYLSRTYDYKDNTKKIERRRLYVKADFMAYKSRLNDPHKGDFKEGIKGDFKDNNINMNNINKNIDTSTSKHMGKSPRKSDYLEELLANI
;
A
#
# COMPACT_ATOMS: atom_id res chain seq x y z
N MET A 1 21.82 8.09 10.24
CA MET A 1 21.10 7.11 11.09
C MET A 1 20.64 5.96 10.21
N THR A 2 21.36 4.85 10.26
CA THR A 2 20.99 3.56 9.66
C THR A 2 20.21 2.73 10.67
N GLY A 3 19.07 3.27 11.12
CA GLY A 3 18.06 2.46 11.79
C GLY A 3 17.18 1.83 10.71
N ARG A 4 17.02 0.51 10.71
CA ARG A 4 15.99 -0.13 9.88
C ARG A 4 14.65 0.42 10.33
N TYR A 5 13.98 1.20 9.47
CA TYR A 5 12.63 1.66 9.72
C TYR A 5 11.73 1.07 8.65
N TYR A 6 10.48 0.79 9.03
CA TYR A 6 9.43 0.39 8.12
C TYR A 6 8.40 1.52 8.04
N THR A 7 7.68 1.56 6.94
CA THR A 7 6.53 2.45 6.77
C THR A 7 5.25 1.65 6.74
N ILE A 8 4.15 2.29 7.11
CA ILE A 8 2.81 1.72 6.99
C ILE A 8 2.17 2.35 5.76
N LEU A 9 1.62 1.51 4.88
CA LEU A 9 0.84 1.96 3.73
C LEU A 9 -0.62 1.53 3.91
N PRO A 10 -1.50 2.43 4.40
CA PRO A 10 -2.91 2.12 4.62
C PRO A 10 -3.58 1.62 3.35
N ALA A 11 -4.53 0.68 3.46
CA ALA A 11 -5.22 0.10 2.31
C ALA A 11 -5.91 1.16 1.44
N GLU A 12 -6.53 2.16 2.07
CA GLU A 12 -7.16 3.31 1.39
C GLU A 12 -6.20 4.09 0.49
N VAL A 13 -4.92 4.16 0.85
CA VAL A 13 -3.89 4.83 0.04
C VAL A 13 -3.29 3.85 -0.97
N ARG A 14 -3.05 2.60 -0.54
CA ARG A 14 -2.47 1.54 -1.36
C ARG A 14 -3.30 1.25 -2.61
N LEU A 15 -4.62 1.24 -2.46
CA LEU A 15 -5.56 0.82 -3.48
C LEU A 15 -6.18 1.99 -4.27
N ASP A 16 -5.92 3.25 -3.88
CA ASP A 16 -6.44 4.40 -4.61
C ASP A 16 -5.76 4.55 -5.97
N LYS A 17 -6.55 4.30 -7.03
CA LYS A 17 -6.10 4.38 -8.43
C LYS A 17 -5.84 5.81 -8.91
N ARG A 18 -6.31 6.83 -8.17
CA ARG A 18 -6.03 8.25 -8.47
C ARG A 18 -4.60 8.64 -8.14
N LEU A 19 -3.93 7.88 -7.26
CA LEU A 19 -2.55 8.08 -6.86
C LEU A 19 -1.58 7.29 -7.73
N LEU A 20 -0.47 7.91 -8.09
CA LEU A 20 0.68 7.22 -8.67
C LEU A 20 1.33 6.29 -7.63
N PRO A 21 1.96 5.17 -8.04
CA PRO A 21 2.64 4.26 -7.11
C PRO A 21 3.64 4.96 -6.18
N PHE A 22 4.41 5.92 -6.71
CA PHE A 22 5.36 6.71 -5.91
C PHE A 22 4.70 7.69 -4.94
N GLU A 23 3.51 8.20 -5.24
CA GLU A 23 2.75 9.04 -4.30
C GLU A 23 2.32 8.23 -3.07
N ARG A 24 1.97 6.96 -3.28
CA ARG A 24 1.60 6.02 -2.20
C ARG A 24 2.81 5.74 -1.30
N ILE A 25 3.98 5.49 -1.90
CA ILE A 25 5.23 5.28 -1.16
C ILE A 25 5.59 6.54 -0.36
N LEU A 26 5.59 7.71 -1.01
CA LEU A 26 5.87 8.99 -0.36
C LEU A 26 4.92 9.26 0.81
N PHE A 27 3.63 8.95 0.66
CA PHE A 27 2.66 9.06 1.74
C PHE A 27 3.08 8.21 2.95
N SER A 28 3.52 6.97 2.75
CA SER A 28 3.91 6.06 3.82
C SER A 28 5.09 6.62 4.63
N ASP A 29 6.06 7.24 3.96
CA ASP A 29 7.18 7.91 4.62
C ASP A 29 6.75 9.18 5.36
N ILE A 30 5.88 9.99 4.76
CA ILE A 30 5.30 11.16 5.42
C ILE A 30 4.54 10.74 6.68
N LEU A 31 3.77 9.65 6.63
CA LEU A 31 3.07 9.09 7.78
C LEU A 31 4.04 8.67 8.89
N THR A 32 5.08 7.92 8.57
CA THR A 32 6.10 7.52 9.55
C THR A 32 6.79 8.73 10.19
N LEU A 33 7.16 9.73 9.40
CA LEU A 33 7.81 10.94 9.91
C LEU A 33 6.84 11.79 10.75
N ALA A 34 5.57 11.88 10.34
CA ALA A 34 4.55 12.60 11.07
C ALA A 34 4.15 11.92 12.39
N ASN A 35 4.21 10.59 12.46
CA ASN A 35 3.94 9.83 13.69
C ASN A 35 4.88 10.19 14.85
N LYS A 36 6.06 10.74 14.58
CA LYS A 36 7.01 11.15 15.62
C LYS A 36 6.60 12.44 16.33
N ASN A 37 6.10 13.43 15.59
CA ASN A 37 5.90 14.81 16.07
C ASN A 37 4.48 15.37 15.81
N GLY A 38 3.57 14.56 15.30
CA GLY A 38 2.23 14.98 14.84
C GLY A 38 2.19 15.59 13.43
N TYR A 39 3.36 15.84 12.82
CA TYR A 39 3.48 16.36 11.45
C TYR A 39 4.86 16.04 10.86
N CYS A 40 4.93 16.00 9.54
CA CYS A 40 6.17 15.85 8.80
C CYS A 40 6.73 17.22 8.39
N PHE A 41 7.99 17.49 8.74
CA PHE A 41 8.73 18.71 8.41
C PHE A 41 9.87 18.47 7.41
N ALA A 42 10.00 17.23 6.90
CA ALA A 42 11.01 16.92 5.89
C ALA A 42 10.76 17.73 4.60
N SER A 43 11.84 18.25 4.03
CA SER A 43 11.78 19.12 2.84
C SER A 43 11.62 18.32 1.55
N ASN A 44 11.22 18.99 0.46
CA ASN A 44 11.21 18.33 -0.85
C ASN A 44 12.61 17.87 -1.28
N ALA A 45 13.65 18.63 -0.91
CA ALA A 45 15.04 18.25 -1.18
C ALA A 45 15.46 16.97 -0.44
N TYR A 46 14.96 16.77 0.79
CA TYR A 46 15.18 15.53 1.53
C TYR A 46 14.63 14.32 0.76
N PHE A 47 13.34 14.33 0.41
CA PHE A 47 12.72 13.22 -0.32
C PHE A 47 13.31 13.03 -1.71
N ALA A 48 13.60 14.13 -2.43
CA ALA A 48 14.24 14.09 -3.74
C ALA A 48 15.58 13.35 -3.69
N LYS A 49 16.41 13.66 -2.68
CA LYS A 49 17.67 12.95 -2.44
C LYS A 49 17.45 11.48 -2.07
N THR A 50 16.49 11.19 -1.20
CA THR A 50 16.20 9.82 -0.75
C THR A 50 15.74 8.91 -1.88
N TYR A 51 14.90 9.40 -2.79
CA TYR A 51 14.37 8.59 -3.90
C TYR A 51 15.13 8.75 -5.22
N GLY A 52 16.11 9.64 -5.29
CA GLY A 52 16.83 9.92 -6.54
C GLY A 52 15.96 10.57 -7.62
N VAL A 53 15.03 11.45 -7.23
CA VAL A 53 14.10 12.14 -8.14
C VAL A 53 14.20 13.66 -8.01
N SER A 54 13.55 14.39 -8.92
CA SER A 54 13.56 15.86 -8.87
C SER A 54 12.71 16.41 -7.71
N THR A 55 13.08 17.59 -7.21
CA THR A 55 12.26 18.33 -6.22
C THR A 55 10.88 18.72 -6.77
N VAL A 56 10.78 18.90 -8.09
CA VAL A 56 9.52 19.16 -8.80
C VAL A 56 8.60 17.95 -8.70
N SER A 57 9.11 16.73 -8.94
CA SER A 57 8.35 15.49 -8.80
C SER A 57 7.77 15.35 -7.39
N ILE A 58 8.59 15.57 -6.35
CA ILE A 58 8.13 15.55 -4.95
C ILE A 58 7.05 16.61 -4.71
N SER A 59 7.22 17.83 -5.24
CA SER A 59 6.24 18.90 -5.09
C SER A 59 4.89 18.54 -5.70
N THR A 60 4.90 17.95 -6.90
CA THR A 60 3.71 17.46 -7.60
C THR A 60 3.01 16.36 -6.79
N TRP A 61 3.76 15.36 -6.34
CA TRP A 61 3.22 14.24 -5.56
C TRP A 61 2.58 14.69 -4.25
N ILE A 62 3.23 15.61 -3.52
CA ILE A 62 2.67 16.18 -2.29
C ILE A 62 1.41 16.99 -2.59
N SER A 63 1.39 17.73 -3.70
CA SER A 63 0.20 18.50 -4.10
C SER A 63 -0.97 17.60 -4.48
N ASN A 64 -0.72 16.46 -5.12
CA ASN A 64 -1.76 15.46 -5.39
C ASN A 64 -2.27 14.80 -4.10
N LEU A 65 -1.39 14.45 -3.17
CA LEU A 65 -1.80 13.92 -1.86
C LEU A 65 -2.64 14.93 -1.07
N VAL A 66 -2.34 16.23 -1.15
CA VAL A 66 -3.18 17.29 -0.57
C VAL A 66 -4.51 17.41 -1.32
N LYS A 67 -4.49 17.43 -2.66
CA LYS A 67 -5.69 17.51 -3.50
C LYS A 67 -6.68 16.39 -3.21
N TYR A 68 -6.20 15.17 -2.98
CA TYR A 68 -7.05 14.01 -2.70
C TYR A 68 -7.38 13.83 -1.21
N GLY A 69 -6.96 14.77 -0.34
CA GLY A 69 -7.37 14.80 1.07
C GLY A 69 -6.59 13.86 1.99
N TYR A 70 -5.47 13.30 1.53
CA TYR A 70 -4.60 12.45 2.36
C TYR A 70 -3.70 13.28 3.27
N LEU A 71 -3.32 14.48 2.83
CA LEU A 71 -2.49 15.42 3.57
C LEU A 71 -3.14 16.81 3.66
N SER A 72 -2.82 17.55 4.71
CA SER A 72 -2.95 19.00 4.75
C SER A 72 -1.59 19.65 4.94
N ARG A 73 -1.47 20.94 4.58
CA ARG A 73 -0.19 21.66 4.52
C ARG A 73 -0.32 23.04 5.15
N THR A 74 0.59 23.35 6.05
CA THR A 74 0.75 24.70 6.62
C THR A 74 2.21 25.16 6.49
N TYR A 75 2.42 26.45 6.70
CA TYR A 75 3.74 27.08 6.62
C TYR A 75 3.95 27.93 7.87
N ASP A 76 5.12 27.78 8.49
CA ASP A 76 5.59 28.73 9.48
C ASP A 76 6.46 29.76 8.75
N TYR A 77 6.25 31.04 9.07
CA TYR A 77 6.96 32.16 8.46
C TYR A 77 7.98 32.71 9.45
N LYS A 78 9.09 33.23 8.93
CA LYS A 78 10.06 33.93 9.77
C LYS A 78 9.46 35.24 10.27
N ASP A 79 9.68 35.55 11.55
CA ASP A 79 9.12 36.72 12.25
C ASP A 79 9.14 37.99 11.41
N ASN A 80 7.98 38.63 11.30
CA ASN A 80 7.76 39.87 10.55
C ASN A 80 8.16 39.82 9.05
N THR A 81 8.21 38.62 8.44
CA THR A 81 8.47 38.48 7.00
C THR A 81 7.47 37.54 6.33
N LYS A 82 7.31 37.67 5.01
CA LYS A 82 6.59 36.68 4.18
C LYS A 82 7.45 35.48 3.78
N LYS A 83 8.65 35.33 4.35
CA LYS A 83 9.57 34.25 4.01
C LYS A 83 9.17 32.99 4.78
N ILE A 84 8.86 31.92 4.05
CA ILE A 84 8.57 30.61 4.62
C ILE A 84 9.84 30.10 5.32
N GLU A 85 9.74 29.82 6.61
CA GLU A 85 10.79 29.20 7.41
C GLU A 85 10.72 27.68 7.28
N ARG A 86 9.53 27.10 7.47
CA ARG A 86 9.31 25.66 7.35
C ARG A 86 7.91 25.33 6.84
N ARG A 87 7.78 24.17 6.22
CA ARG A 87 6.49 23.57 5.85
C ARG A 87 6.17 22.46 6.83
N ARG A 88 4.91 22.36 7.24
CA ARG A 88 4.38 21.20 7.98
C ARG A 88 3.34 20.48 7.15
N LEU A 89 3.47 19.16 7.06
CA LEU A 89 2.49 18.27 6.45
C LEU A 89 1.81 17.45 7.54
N TYR A 90 0.49 17.51 7.58
CA TYR A 90 -0.32 16.72 8.51
C TYR A 90 -1.02 15.63 7.74
N VAL A 91 -1.02 14.43 8.30
CA VAL A 91 -1.78 13.30 7.75
C VAL A 91 -3.20 13.35 8.28
N LYS A 92 -4.17 12.95 7.46
CA LYS A 92 -5.57 12.80 7.90
C LYS A 92 -5.64 11.99 9.20
N ALA A 93 -6.39 12.50 10.17
CA ALA A 93 -6.42 11.98 11.56
C ALA A 93 -6.73 10.47 11.64
N ASP A 94 -7.57 9.96 10.73
CA ASP A 94 -7.94 8.54 10.66
C ASP A 94 -6.72 7.61 10.52
N PHE A 95 -5.66 8.05 9.82
CA PHE A 95 -4.44 7.26 9.66
C PHE A 95 -3.50 7.35 10.88
N MET A 96 -3.65 8.38 11.72
CA MET A 96 -2.88 8.56 12.95
C MET A 96 -3.44 7.73 14.12
N ALA A 97 -4.72 7.36 14.07
CA ALA A 97 -5.39 6.56 15.09
C ALA A 97 -4.96 5.08 15.13
N TYR A 98 -4.10 4.63 14.19
CA TYR A 98 -3.66 3.24 14.15
C TYR A 98 -2.92 2.82 15.44
N LYS A 99 -2.26 3.75 16.14
CA LYS A 99 -1.54 3.45 17.39
C LYS A 99 -2.46 3.22 18.60
N SER A 100 -3.66 3.83 18.63
CA SER A 100 -4.58 3.70 19.78
C SER A 100 -5.55 2.54 19.67
N ARG A 101 -5.77 1.99 18.47
CA ARG A 101 -6.68 0.86 18.23
C ARG A 101 -6.00 -0.50 18.20
N LEU A 102 -4.66 -0.55 18.20
CA LEU A 102 -3.91 -1.77 18.45
C LEU A 102 -3.94 -2.07 19.96
N ASN A 103 -5.11 -2.43 20.48
CA ASN A 103 -5.14 -3.30 21.66
C ASN A 103 -4.52 -4.61 21.19
N ASP A 104 -3.41 -5.01 21.82
CA ASP A 104 -2.75 -6.28 21.56
C ASP A 104 -3.79 -7.41 21.63
N PRO A 105 -4.17 -8.05 20.50
CA PRO A 105 -5.17 -9.10 20.51
C PRO A 105 -4.70 -10.32 21.30
N HIS A 106 -3.40 -10.43 21.58
CA HIS A 106 -2.80 -11.57 22.29
C HIS A 106 -2.86 -11.49 23.81
N LYS A 107 -3.37 -10.40 24.40
CA LYS A 107 -3.62 -10.39 25.86
C LYS A 107 -4.92 -11.07 26.29
N GLY A 108 -5.82 -11.41 25.36
CA GLY A 108 -7.16 -11.92 25.66
C GLY A 108 -7.29 -13.45 25.69
N ASP A 109 -7.03 -14.14 24.58
CA ASP A 109 -7.70 -15.43 24.34
C ASP A 109 -6.79 -16.57 23.83
N PHE A 110 -5.66 -16.84 24.49
CA PHE A 110 -4.94 -18.12 24.30
C PHE A 110 -5.44 -19.20 25.26
N LYS A 111 -6.73 -19.57 25.19
CA LYS A 111 -7.23 -20.74 25.92
C LYS A 111 -7.88 -21.84 25.10
N GLU A 112 -8.11 -21.67 23.80
CA GLU A 112 -8.57 -22.79 22.97
C GLU A 112 -7.83 -22.83 21.63
N GLY A 113 -7.16 -23.95 21.37
CA GLY A 113 -6.46 -24.19 20.12
C GLY A 113 -7.45 -24.24 18.95
N ILE A 114 -7.02 -23.72 17.79
CA ILE A 114 -7.79 -23.79 16.55
C ILE A 114 -7.97 -25.27 16.17
N LYS A 115 -9.19 -25.79 16.32
CA LYS A 115 -9.60 -27.09 15.77
C LYS A 115 -9.89 -26.91 14.28
N GLY A 116 -9.42 -27.86 13.47
CA GLY A 116 -9.07 -27.71 12.06
C GLY A 116 -10.15 -27.38 11.03
N ASP A 117 -9.63 -27.27 9.80
CA ASP A 117 -10.27 -27.22 8.47
C ASP A 117 -10.37 -25.82 7.83
N PHE A 118 -9.22 -25.25 7.48
CA PHE A 118 -9.14 -24.15 6.51
C PHE A 118 -9.32 -24.70 5.10
N LYS A 119 -10.50 -24.49 4.50
CA LYS A 119 -10.65 -24.48 3.04
C LYS A 119 -10.09 -23.14 2.53
N ASP A 120 -9.12 -23.20 1.63
CA ASP A 120 -8.54 -22.02 0.99
C ASP A 120 -9.63 -21.17 0.30
N ASN A 121 -9.75 -19.89 0.71
CA ASN A 121 -10.61 -18.91 0.05
C ASN A 121 -10.00 -18.49 -1.29
N ASN A 122 -10.27 -19.26 -2.35
CA ASN A 122 -10.02 -18.86 -3.73
C ASN A 122 -11.18 -17.98 -4.24
N ILE A 123 -11.13 -16.67 -4.00
CA ILE A 123 -12.07 -15.72 -4.63
C ILE A 123 -11.50 -15.30 -5.99
N ASN A 124 -11.80 -16.08 -7.03
CA ASN A 124 -11.73 -15.65 -8.42
C ASN A 124 -13.12 -15.16 -8.85
N MET A 125 -13.47 -13.91 -8.52
CA MET A 125 -14.70 -13.28 -9.01
C MET A 125 -14.40 -12.59 -10.35
N ASN A 126 -14.66 -13.28 -11.46
CA ASN A 126 -15.01 -12.63 -12.72
C ASN A 126 -16.01 -13.51 -13.49
N ASN A 127 -17.15 -12.87 -13.83
CA ASN A 127 -18.20 -13.24 -14.78
C ASN A 127 -19.41 -14.01 -14.26
N ILE A 128 -20.37 -13.21 -13.77
CA ILE A 128 -21.81 -13.47 -13.89
C ILE A 128 -22.15 -13.49 -15.39
N ASN A 129 -22.60 -14.64 -15.90
CA ASN A 129 -23.64 -14.70 -16.93
C ASN A 129 -24.47 -15.96 -16.69
N LYS A 130 -25.70 -15.75 -16.23
CA LYS A 130 -26.75 -16.77 -16.15
C LYS A 130 -27.18 -17.14 -17.57
N ASN A 131 -27.12 -18.41 -17.94
CA ASN A 131 -28.29 -19.24 -18.27
C ASN A 131 -27.85 -20.56 -18.92
N ILE A 132 -28.80 -21.51 -18.88
CA ILE A 132 -28.90 -22.77 -19.64
C ILE A 132 -28.43 -24.02 -18.88
N ASP A 133 -29.39 -24.56 -18.14
CA ASP A 133 -29.93 -25.91 -18.23
C ASP A 133 -29.00 -27.15 -18.21
N THR A 134 -29.40 -28.05 -17.31
CA THR A 134 -29.08 -29.47 -17.19
C THR A 134 -28.66 -30.16 -18.49
N SER A 135 -27.52 -30.85 -18.48
CA SER A 135 -27.29 -32.12 -19.19
C SER A 135 -25.96 -32.77 -18.80
N THR A 136 -25.98 -34.09 -18.66
CA THR A 136 -24.94 -35.02 -18.22
C THR A 136 -23.80 -35.26 -19.23
N SER A 137 -22.62 -35.58 -18.68
CA SER A 137 -21.46 -36.31 -19.27
C SER A 137 -20.48 -35.57 -20.21
N LYS A 138 -19.19 -35.56 -19.84
CA LYS A 138 -18.11 -36.44 -20.38
C LYS A 138 -16.74 -35.97 -19.87
N HIS A 139 -15.94 -36.91 -19.35
CA HIS A 139 -14.51 -36.73 -19.14
C HIS A 139 -13.82 -36.43 -20.48
N MET A 140 -13.28 -35.22 -20.65
CA MET A 140 -12.29 -34.91 -21.68
C MET A 140 -10.92 -34.86 -21.02
N GLY A 141 -9.99 -35.66 -21.55
CA GLY A 141 -8.61 -35.75 -21.06
C GLY A 141 -7.92 -34.39 -21.08
N LYS A 142 -7.05 -34.15 -20.09
CA LYS A 142 -6.26 -32.92 -20.01
C LYS A 142 -5.32 -32.85 -21.23
N SER A 143 -5.30 -31.72 -21.92
CA SER A 143 -4.33 -31.42 -22.97
C SER A 143 -2.90 -31.43 -22.41
N PRO A 144 -1.90 -31.97 -23.13
CA PRO A 144 -0.52 -32.01 -22.65
C PRO A 144 0.02 -30.62 -22.36
N ARG A 145 0.75 -30.49 -21.25
CA ARG A 145 1.42 -29.25 -20.88
C ARG A 145 2.60 -29.01 -21.79
N LYS A 146 3.00 -27.74 -21.94
CA LYS A 146 4.17 -27.34 -22.73
C LYS A 146 5.46 -28.08 -22.32
N SER A 147 5.56 -28.47 -21.04
CA SER A 147 6.65 -29.31 -20.51
C SER A 147 6.70 -30.70 -21.13
N ASP A 148 5.54 -31.27 -21.42
CA ASP A 148 5.42 -32.67 -21.83
C ASP A 148 6.01 -32.84 -23.25
N TYR A 149 5.91 -31.81 -24.10
CA TYR A 149 6.57 -31.77 -25.41
C TYR A 149 8.09 -31.60 -25.33
N LEU A 150 8.61 -30.93 -24.29
CA LEU A 150 10.05 -30.74 -24.13
C LEU A 150 10.72 -32.04 -23.67
N GLU A 151 10.07 -32.77 -22.77
CA GLU A 151 10.50 -34.11 -22.35
C GLU A 151 10.48 -35.10 -23.53
N GLU A 152 9.42 -35.08 -24.35
CA GLU A 152 9.32 -35.93 -25.55
C GLU A 152 10.41 -35.61 -26.60
N LEU A 153 10.77 -34.33 -26.76
CA LEU A 153 11.85 -33.92 -27.68
C LEU A 153 13.23 -34.36 -27.17
N LEU A 154 13.45 -34.34 -25.85
CA LEU A 154 14.70 -34.77 -25.22
C LEU A 154 14.85 -36.29 -25.19
N ALA A 155 13.75 -37.03 -25.18
CA ALA A 155 13.76 -38.50 -25.20
C ALA A 155 14.10 -39.10 -26.57
N ASN A 156 14.08 -38.29 -27.65
CA ASN A 156 14.34 -38.71 -29.03
C ASN A 156 15.68 -38.20 -29.59
N ILE A 157 16.60 -37.77 -28.72
CA ILE A 157 18.00 -37.41 -29.03
C ILE A 157 18.92 -38.38 -28.28
#